data_AF-A0A530Z1L1-F1
#
_entry.id   AF-A0A530Z1L1-F1
#
_cell.length_a   1.000
_cell.length_b   1.000
_cell.length_c   1.000
_cell.angle_alpha   90.00
_cell.angle_beta   90.00
_cell.angle_gamma   90.00
#
_symmetry.space_group_name_H-M   'P 1'
#
loop_
_entity.id
_entity.type
_entity.pdbx_description
1 polymer ?
#
loop_
_entity_poly.entity_id
_entity_poly.type
_entity_poly.pdbx_seq_one_letter_code
_entity_poly.pdbx_strand_id
1 'polypeptide(L)' 'MGKKGKQNTGSQADRERAIEANYFARKCGLTKDEALKILKHACRRIDEQAKRRSGDR' A
#
# COMPACT_ATOMS: atom_id res chain seq x y z
N MET A 1 3.91 -35.50 3.17
CA MET A 1 3.02 -34.40 3.59
C MET A 1 3.54 -33.08 3.05
N GLY A 2 3.19 -32.71 1.81
CA GLY A 2 3.68 -31.49 1.16
C GLY A 2 2.79 -30.30 1.48
N LYS A 3 3.27 -29.38 2.33
CA LYS A 3 2.67 -28.06 2.49
C LYS A 3 2.87 -27.27 1.19
N LYS A 4 1.92 -27.35 0.25
CA LYS A 4 1.80 -26.37 -0.84
C LYS A 4 1.45 -25.04 -0.19
N GLY A 5 2.47 -24.23 0.08
CA GLY A 5 2.30 -22.83 0.40
C GLY A 5 1.46 -22.20 -0.69
N LYS A 6 0.25 -21.75 -0.33
CA LYS A 6 -0.65 -21.02 -1.19
C LYS A 6 0.11 -19.80 -1.69
N GLN A 7 0.65 -19.90 -2.90
CA GLN A 7 1.33 -18.80 -3.57
C GLN A 7 0.27 -17.75 -3.85
N ASN A 8 0.28 -16.75 -2.99
CA ASN A 8 0.14 -15.35 -3.37
C ASN A 8 -1.04 -15.10 -4.32
N THR A 9 -2.25 -15.27 -3.80
CA THR A 9 -3.33 -14.37 -4.19
C THR A 9 -2.86 -13.00 -3.72
N GLY A 10 -2.16 -12.26 -4.57
CA GLY A 10 -1.91 -10.84 -4.34
C GLY A 10 -3.27 -10.26 -4.03
N SER A 11 -3.47 -9.89 -2.75
CA SER A 11 -4.76 -9.44 -2.24
C SER A 11 -5.25 -8.36 -3.19
N GLN A 12 -6.55 -8.24 -3.45
CA GLN A 12 -7.07 -7.21 -4.38
C GLN A 12 -6.45 -5.83 -4.10
N ALA A 13 -6.24 -5.53 -2.81
CA ALA A 13 -5.53 -4.37 -2.30
C ALA A 13 -4.08 -4.17 -2.83
N ASP A 14 -3.33 -5.25 -3.09
CA ASP A 14 -1.98 -5.20 -3.68
C ASP A 14 -2.04 -4.80 -5.16
N ARG A 15 -3.01 -5.35 -5.90
CA ARG A 15 -3.29 -4.94 -7.29
C ARG A 15 -3.72 -3.48 -7.37
N GLU A 16 -4.62 -3.06 -6.50
CA GLU A 16 -5.11 -1.67 -6.43
C GLU A 16 -3.95 -0.71 -6.10
N ARG A 17 -3.11 -1.05 -5.12
CA ARG A 17 -1.89 -0.27 -4.81
C ARG A 17 -0.92 -0.17 -5.96
N ALA A 18 -0.75 -1.23 -6.75
CA ALA A 18 0.14 -1.21 -7.90
C ALA A 18 -0.38 -0.28 -9.02
N ILE A 19 -1.71 -0.21 -9.22
CA ILE A 19 -2.34 0.70 -10.17
C ILE A 19 -2.18 2.15 -9.70
N GLU A 20 -2.44 2.43 -8.42
CA GLU A 20 -2.25 3.76 -7.83
C GLU A 20 -0.79 4.22 -7.93
N ALA A 21 0.17 3.35 -7.59
CA ALA A 21 1.59 3.66 -7.72
C ALA A 21 1.97 4.02 -9.17
N ASN A 22 1.41 3.32 -10.15
CA ASN A 22 1.67 3.63 -11.55
C ASN A 22 1.06 4.98 -11.98
N TYR A 23 -0.12 5.31 -11.48
CA TYR A 23 -0.76 6.60 -11.71
C TYR A 23 0.09 7.75 -11.15
N PHE A 24 0.54 7.64 -9.90
CA PHE A 24 1.40 8.65 -9.28
C PHE A 24 2.76 8.77 -9.95
N ALA A 25 3.36 7.66 -10.35
CA ALA A 25 4.59 7.65 -11.14
C ALA A 25 4.46 8.51 -12.40
N ARG A 26 3.38 8.31 -13.18
CA ARG A 26 3.11 9.08 -14.40
C ARG A 26 2.78 10.54 -14.12
N LYS A 27 2.01 10.82 -13.06
CA LYS A 27 1.52 12.17 -12.76
C LYS A 27 2.58 13.08 -12.13
N CYS A 28 3.44 12.52 -11.28
CA CYS A 28 4.45 13.28 -10.54
C CYS A 28 5.86 13.15 -11.15
N GLY A 29 6.03 12.40 -12.25
CA GLY A 29 7.35 12.13 -12.83
C GLY A 29 8.22 11.27 -11.91
N LEU A 30 7.60 10.43 -11.08
CA LEU A 30 8.28 9.55 -10.14
C LEU A 30 8.50 8.17 -10.76
N THR A 31 9.48 7.44 -10.23
CA THR A 31 9.57 6.01 -10.53
C THR A 31 8.47 5.23 -9.80
N LYS A 32 8.09 4.07 -10.33
CA LYS A 32 7.09 3.19 -9.70
C LYS A 32 7.48 2.81 -8.25
N ASP A 33 8.78 2.63 -8.00
CA ASP A 33 9.31 2.26 -6.68
C ASP A 33 9.18 3.42 -5.67
N GLU A 34 9.45 4.65 -6.10
CA GLU A 34 9.24 5.85 -5.27
C GLU A 34 7.77 6.05 -4.95
N ALA A 35 6.88 5.91 -5.93
CA ALA A 35 5.44 5.97 -5.71
C ALA A 35 4.96 4.90 -4.71
N LEU A 36 5.49 3.66 -4.80
CA LEU A 36 5.20 2.59 -3.84
C LEU A 36 5.68 2.91 -2.43
N LYS A 37 6.91 3.45 -2.28
CA LYS A 37 7.44 3.87 -0.97
C LYS A 37 6.59 4.96 -0.34
N ILE A 38 6.16 5.94 -1.13
CA ILE A 38 5.30 7.03 -0.68
C ILE A 38 3.93 6.50 -0.25
N LEU A 39 3.29 5.64 -1.04
CA LEU A 39 2.01 5.01 -0.68
C LEU A 39 2.10 4.18 0.60
N LYS A 40 3.17 3.41 0.77
CA LYS A 40 3.42 2.62 1.99
C LYS A 40 3.62 3.53 3.21
N HIS A 41 4.36 4.61 3.06
CA HIS A 41 4.59 5.59 4.13
C HIS A 41 3.30 6.36 4.48
N ALA A 42 2.52 6.76 3.47
CA ALA A 42 1.25 7.44 3.63
C ALA A 42 0.22 6.56 4.36
N CYS A 43 0.06 5.31 3.96
CA CYS A 43 -0.77 4.34 4.68
C CYS A 43 -0.38 4.23 6.16
N ARG A 44 0.93 4.11 6.46
CA ARG A 44 1.40 4.02 7.85
C ARG A 44 1.07 5.28 8.67
N ARG A 45 1.15 6.46 8.07
CA ARG A 45 0.76 7.72 8.74
C ARG A 45 -0.74 7.85 8.93
N ILE A 46 -1.56 7.28 8.04
CA ILE A 46 -3.01 7.30 8.16
C ILE A 46 -3.46 6.39 9.31
N ASP A 47 -2.92 5.18 9.43
CA ASP A 47 -3.18 4.29 10.58
C ASP A 47 -2.85 4.95 11.93
N GLU A 48 -1.69 5.62 12.00
CA GLU A 48 -1.27 6.34 13.22
C GLU A 48 -2.15 7.56 13.52
N GLN A 49 -2.59 8.30 12.49
CA GLN A 49 -3.54 9.40 12.68
C GLN A 49 -4.95 8.92 13.00
N ALA A 50 -5.37 7.77 12.47
CA ALA A 50 -6.65 7.14 12.79
C ALA A 50 -6.66 6.69 14.24
N LYS A 51 -5.60 6.03 14.74
CA LYS A 51 -5.46 5.70 16.17
C LYS A 51 -5.52 6.93 17.07
N ARG A 52 -4.84 8.02 16.69
CA ARG A 52 -4.92 9.28 17.45
C ARG A 52 -6.32 9.88 17.48
N ARG A 53 -7.10 9.75 16.41
CA ARG A 53 -8.50 10.21 16.36
C ARG A 53 -9.47 9.26 17.07
N SER A 54 -9.13 7.99 17.21
CA SER A 54 -9.96 6.99 17.90
C SER A 54 -9.70 6.90 19.40
N GLY A 55 -8.66 7.56 19.91
CA GLY A 55 -8.35 7.63 21.35
C GLY A 55 -9.06 8.75 22.11
N ASP A 56 -9.96 9.47 21.45
CA ASP A 56 -10.75 10.57 22.02
C ASP A 56 -12.23 10.13 22.11
N ARG A 57 -12.48 9.03 22.83
CA ARG A 57 -13.80 8.62 23.34
C ARG A 57 -13.65 7.83 24.62
#